data_AF-A0A535CC94-F1
#
_entry.id   AF-A0A535CC94-F1
#
_cell.length_a   1.000
_cell.length_b   1.000
_cell.length_c   1.000
_cell.angle_alpha   90.00
_cell.angle_beta   90.00
_cell.angle_gamma   90.00
#
_symmetry.space_group_name_H-M   'P 1'
#
loop_
_entity.id
_entity.type
_entity.pdbx_description
1 polymer ?
#
loop_
_entity_poly.entity_id
_entity_poly.type
_entity_poly.pdbx_seq_one_letter_code
_entity_poly.pdbx_strand_id
1 'polypeptide(L)'
;MSVVTTREIPRNYWWLVLLRGIISVLFGIVAIVWPGPTLLFLIYLFGAYVLLDGITAVVVAFQERNVYSRWWVVLIGGIAGIILGILVFFWPGETALVLLFLIAAWAIVTGIFEVIAAFVVPPGVGIEWALIAGGVISILLGVVLFFIPGASLLAFVWLIGIFSLIYGVVLIVRAFQYRRLLKA
;
A
#
# COMPACT_ATOMS: atom_id res chain seq x y z
N MET A 1 39.65 10.92 -7.54
CA MET A 1 38.83 10.75 -6.33
C MET A 1 38.02 12.03 -6.14
N SER A 2 36.89 12.13 -6.83
CA SER A 2 36.08 13.35 -6.89
C SER A 2 35.16 13.44 -5.67
N VAL A 3 35.27 14.58 -5.00
CA VAL A 3 34.46 15.03 -3.87
C VAL A 3 32.98 14.85 -4.22
N VAL A 4 32.30 14.00 -3.45
CA VAL A 4 30.83 13.91 -3.47
C VAL A 4 30.33 15.26 -2.99
N THR A 5 29.75 16.00 -3.92
CA THR A 5 29.05 17.27 -3.69
C THR A 5 27.95 17.03 -2.66
N THR A 6 28.15 17.58 -1.45
CA THR A 6 27.13 17.68 -0.41
C THR A 6 25.97 18.49 -0.96
N ARG A 7 24.91 17.79 -1.39
CA ARG A 7 23.62 18.42 -1.68
C ARG A 7 23.23 19.27 -0.47
N GLU A 8 23.08 20.56 -0.67
CA GLU A 8 22.54 21.48 0.32
C GLU A 8 21.12 21.03 0.68
N ILE A 9 20.99 20.23 1.74
CA ILE A 9 19.68 19.88 2.30
C ILE A 9 19.15 21.16 2.92
N PRO A 10 18.02 21.73 2.44
CA PRO A 10 17.57 23.01 2.95
C PRO A 10 17.27 22.89 4.44
N ARG A 11 17.79 23.85 5.21
CA ARG A 11 18.07 23.76 6.65
C ARG A 11 16.83 23.70 7.57
N ASN A 12 15.62 23.45 7.04
CA ASN A 12 14.36 23.61 7.78
C ASN A 12 13.31 22.50 7.61
N TYR A 13 13.64 21.32 7.07
CA TYR A 13 12.65 20.23 6.91
C TYR A 13 12.27 19.52 8.22
N TRP A 14 12.94 19.80 9.35
CA TRP A 14 12.67 19.13 10.63
C TRP A 14 11.21 19.27 11.09
N TRP A 15 10.58 20.43 10.83
CA TRP A 15 9.20 20.68 11.20
C TRP A 15 8.22 19.86 10.35
N LEU A 16 8.52 19.65 9.05
CA LEU A 16 7.72 18.79 8.16
C LEU A 16 7.78 17.32 8.60
N VAL A 17 8.97 16.86 9.03
CA VAL A 17 9.14 15.51 9.58
C VAL A 17 8.36 15.36 10.89
N LEU A 18 8.40 16.36 11.76
CA LEU A 18 7.63 16.39 13.01
C LEU A 18 6.13 16.34 12.74
N LEU A 19 5.62 17.20 11.86
CA LEU A 19 4.21 17.26 11.48
C LEU A 19 3.74 15.92 10.91
N ARG A 20 4.51 15.33 9.99
CA ARG A 20 4.22 14.01 9.43
C ARG A 20 4.17 12.93 10.51
N GLY A 21 5.09 12.97 11.47
CA GLY A 21 5.10 12.07 12.62
C GLY A 21 3.85 12.21 13.48
N ILE A 22 3.46 13.44 13.83
CA ILE A 22 2.24 13.73 14.61
C ILE A 22 0.99 13.24 13.87
N ILE A 23 0.86 13.55 12.59
CA ILE A 23 -0.27 13.09 11.75
C ILE A 23 -0.33 11.57 11.73
N SER A 24 0.82 10.90 11.54
CA SER A 24 0.92 9.44 11.54
C SER A 24 0.49 8.82 12.88
N VAL A 25 0.90 9.41 14.00
CA VAL A 25 0.47 8.96 15.33
C VAL A 25 -1.03 9.14 15.50
N LEU A 26 -1.57 10.33 15.22
CA LEU A 26 -3.00 10.59 15.35
C LEU A 26 -3.84 9.65 14.48
N PHE A 27 -3.42 9.43 13.23
CA PHE A 27 -4.04 8.46 12.35
C PHE A 27 -4.01 7.05 12.94
N GLY A 28 -2.87 6.62 13.50
CA GLY A 28 -2.74 5.32 14.15
C GLY A 28 -3.65 5.15 15.36
N ILE A 29 -3.81 6.19 16.19
CA ILE A 29 -4.75 6.19 17.32
C ILE A 29 -6.19 6.04 16.81
N VAL A 30 -6.60 6.85 15.83
CA VAL A 30 -7.96 6.80 15.26
C VAL A 30 -8.24 5.44 14.62
N ALA A 31 -7.26 4.85 13.93
CA ALA A 31 -7.39 3.54 13.30
C ALA A 31 -7.66 2.41 14.32
N ILE A 32 -7.02 2.47 15.48
CA ILE A 32 -7.17 1.44 16.52
C ILE A 32 -8.46 1.65 17.31
N VAL A 33 -8.76 2.90 17.67
CA VAL A 33 -9.92 3.23 18.52
C VAL A 33 -11.23 3.14 17.73
N TRP A 34 -11.24 3.60 16.47
CA TRP A 34 -12.40 3.63 15.58
C TRP A 34 -12.10 2.93 14.24
N PRO A 35 -11.96 1.59 14.24
CA PRO A 35 -11.55 0.86 13.04
C PRO A 35 -12.60 0.91 11.92
N GLY A 36 -13.90 0.93 12.25
CA GLY A 36 -14.97 1.00 11.26
C GLY A 36 -14.96 2.29 10.42
N PRO A 37 -15.05 3.48 11.05
CA PRO A 37 -14.92 4.75 10.34
C PRO A 37 -13.58 4.91 9.62
N THR A 38 -12.48 4.42 10.20
CA THR A 38 -11.17 4.46 9.55
C THR A 38 -11.15 3.61 8.28
N LEU A 39 -11.75 2.41 8.32
CA LEU A 39 -11.88 1.55 7.16
C LEU A 39 -12.66 2.26 6.04
N LEU A 40 -13.81 2.86 6.36
CA LEU A 40 -14.60 3.62 5.38
C LEU A 40 -13.82 4.81 4.81
N PHE A 41 -13.11 5.56 5.65
CA PHE A 41 -12.25 6.65 5.20
C PHE A 41 -11.19 6.17 4.20
N LEU A 42 -10.52 5.05 4.49
CA LEU A 42 -9.53 4.45 3.60
C LEU A 42 -10.15 3.96 2.29
N ILE A 43 -11.34 3.37 2.34
CA ILE A 43 -12.08 2.93 1.14
C ILE A 43 -12.43 4.12 0.26
N TYR A 44 -12.99 5.20 0.82
CA TYR A 44 -13.31 6.40 0.05
C TYR A 44 -12.06 7.10 -0.49
N LEU A 45 -10.98 7.13 0.28
CA LEU A 45 -9.69 7.66 -0.18
C LEU A 45 -9.16 6.86 -1.36
N PHE A 46 -9.24 5.53 -1.31
CA PHE A 46 -8.90 4.64 -2.42
C PHE A 46 -9.81 4.89 -3.64
N GLY A 47 -11.13 4.98 -3.44
CA GLY A 47 -12.08 5.28 -4.51
C GLY A 47 -11.80 6.61 -5.21
N ALA A 48 -11.49 7.65 -4.43
CA ALA A 48 -11.07 8.95 -4.96
C ALA A 48 -9.77 8.84 -5.78
N TYR A 49 -8.79 8.11 -5.27
CA TYR A 49 -7.52 7.88 -5.97
C TYR A 49 -7.73 7.15 -7.29
N VAL A 50 -8.46 6.02 -7.30
CA VAL A 50 -8.74 5.24 -8.51
C VAL A 50 -9.54 6.05 -9.53
N LEU A 51 -10.45 6.90 -9.08
CA LEU A 51 -11.21 7.80 -9.95
C LEU A 51 -10.29 8.85 -10.60
N LEU A 52 -9.40 9.48 -9.84
CA LEU A 52 -8.43 10.45 -10.36
C LEU A 52 -7.43 9.81 -11.31
N ASP A 53 -6.96 8.60 -10.99
CA ASP A 53 -6.08 7.81 -11.85
C ASP A 53 -6.79 7.46 -13.17
N GLY A 54 -8.03 6.99 -13.10
CA GLY A 54 -8.86 6.70 -14.27
C GLY A 54 -9.07 7.92 -15.17
N ILE A 55 -9.38 9.08 -14.59
CA ILE A 55 -9.49 10.35 -15.35
C ILE A 55 -8.16 10.68 -16.02
N THR A 56 -7.05 10.56 -15.29
CA THR A 56 -5.72 10.85 -15.83
C THR A 56 -5.37 9.91 -16.98
N ALA A 57 -5.66 8.61 -16.84
CA ALA A 57 -5.44 7.62 -17.88
C ALA A 57 -6.28 7.89 -19.14
N VAL A 58 -7.53 8.33 -19.00
CA VAL A 58 -8.37 8.77 -20.14
C VAL A 58 -7.74 9.97 -20.83
N VAL A 59 -7.29 10.98 -20.08
CA VAL A 59 -6.62 12.17 -20.64
C VAL A 59 -5.36 11.78 -21.40
N VAL A 60 -4.50 10.95 -20.80
CA VAL A 60 -3.26 10.46 -21.42
C VAL A 60 -3.56 9.66 -22.69
N ALA A 61 -4.55 8.78 -22.67
CA ALA A 61 -4.94 7.99 -23.83
C ALA A 61 -5.31 8.86 -25.04
N PHE A 62 -6.00 9.99 -24.82
CA PHE A 62 -6.32 10.93 -25.89
C PHE A 62 -5.12 11.76 -26.35
N GLN A 63 -4.24 12.17 -25.42
CA GLN A 63 -3.05 12.95 -25.75
C GLN A 63 -2.04 12.15 -26.58
N GLU A 64 -1.84 10.88 -26.21
CA GLU A 64 -0.82 10.03 -26.83
C GLU A 64 -1.37 9.13 -27.95
N ARG A 65 -2.61 9.38 -28.40
CA ARG A 65 -3.29 8.58 -29.43
C ARG A 65 -2.51 8.45 -30.75
N ASN A 66 -1.70 9.46 -31.07
CA ASN A 66 -0.89 9.50 -32.29
C ASN A 66 0.54 8.96 -32.08
N VAL A 67 0.93 8.72 -30.83
CA VAL A 67 2.28 8.26 -30.45
C VAL A 67 2.29 6.75 -30.20
N TYR A 68 1.26 6.22 -29.53
CA TYR A 68 1.15 4.80 -29.23
C TYR A 68 0.04 4.12 -30.04
N SER A 69 0.41 3.07 -30.77
CA SER A 69 -0.55 2.24 -31.54
C SER A 69 -1.64 1.59 -30.67
N ARG A 70 -1.38 1.42 -29.36
CA ARG A 70 -2.30 0.76 -28.40
C ARG A 70 -2.95 1.74 -27.39
N TRP A 71 -3.09 3.02 -27.75
CA TRP A 71 -3.73 4.04 -26.91
C TRP A 71 -5.13 3.64 -26.39
N TRP A 72 -5.86 2.84 -27.17
CA TRP A 72 -7.18 2.32 -26.80
C TRP A 72 -7.15 1.41 -25.57
N VAL A 73 -6.04 0.72 -25.29
CA VAL A 73 -5.89 -0.11 -24.06
C VAL A 73 -5.86 0.78 -22.83
N VAL A 74 -5.12 1.89 -22.89
CA VAL A 74 -5.04 2.88 -21.80
C VAL A 74 -6.40 3.56 -21.60
N LEU A 75 -7.12 3.85 -22.69
CA LEU A 75 -8.48 4.39 -22.61
C LEU A 75 -9.44 3.43 -21.89
N ILE A 76 -9.45 2.15 -22.27
CA ILE A 76 -10.29 1.13 -21.61
C ILE A 76 -9.92 1.02 -20.13
N GLY A 77 -8.63 0.98 -19.81
CA GLY A 77 -8.13 0.98 -18.43
C GLY A 77 -8.61 2.19 -17.64
N GLY A 78 -8.53 3.39 -18.23
CA GLY A 78 -8.99 4.63 -17.60
C GLY A 78 -10.51 4.65 -17.37
N ILE A 79 -11.30 4.22 -18.35
CA ILE A 79 -12.77 4.11 -18.21
C ILE A 79 -13.12 3.09 -17.12
N ALA A 80 -12.46 1.93 -17.11
CA ALA A 80 -12.64 0.93 -16.06
C ALA A 80 -12.28 1.49 -14.68
N GLY A 81 -11.19 2.26 -14.58
CA GLY A 81 -10.80 2.97 -13.36
C GLY A 81 -11.88 3.95 -12.88
N ILE A 82 -12.45 4.76 -13.77
CA ILE A 82 -13.54 5.68 -13.41
C ILE A 82 -14.76 4.90 -12.89
N ILE A 83 -15.16 3.84 -13.59
CA ILE A 83 -16.29 2.99 -13.18
C ILE A 83 -16.03 2.39 -11.80
N LEU A 84 -14.84 1.82 -11.59
CA LEU A 84 -14.45 1.25 -10.29
C LEU A 84 -14.46 2.32 -9.20
N GLY A 85 -13.89 3.50 -9.46
CA GLY A 85 -13.89 4.62 -8.54
C GLY A 85 -15.31 5.01 -8.12
N ILE A 86 -16.24 5.12 -9.08
CA ILE A 86 -17.65 5.40 -8.81
C ILE A 86 -18.29 4.29 -7.96
N LEU A 87 -18.07 3.01 -8.31
CA LEU A 87 -18.62 1.88 -7.58
C LEU A 87 -18.18 1.86 -6.11
N VAL A 88 -16.94 2.26 -5.81
CA VAL A 88 -16.43 2.37 -4.44
C VAL A 88 -17.28 3.33 -3.60
N PHE A 89 -17.72 4.45 -4.17
CA PHE A 89 -18.53 5.42 -3.44
C PHE A 89 -19.94 4.94 -3.15
N PHE A 90 -20.54 4.17 -4.07
CA PHE A 90 -21.90 3.65 -3.92
C PHE A 90 -21.96 2.38 -3.06
N TRP A 91 -20.98 1.49 -3.18
CA TRP A 91 -20.93 0.22 -2.45
C TRP A 91 -19.56 0.02 -1.77
N PRO A 92 -19.24 0.82 -0.73
CA PRO A 92 -17.93 0.76 -0.07
C PRO A 92 -17.68 -0.58 0.63
N GLY A 93 -18.72 -1.18 1.25
CA GLY A 93 -18.61 -2.46 1.94
C GLY A 93 -18.29 -3.62 0.99
N GLU A 94 -19.04 -3.74 -0.10
CA GLU A 94 -18.81 -4.78 -1.12
C GLU A 94 -17.47 -4.58 -1.82
N THR A 95 -17.10 -3.33 -2.11
CA THR A 95 -15.80 -3.05 -2.73
C THR A 95 -14.64 -3.47 -1.83
N ALA A 96 -14.75 -3.25 -0.51
CA ALA A 96 -13.76 -3.72 0.45
C ALA A 96 -13.62 -5.25 0.44
N LEU A 97 -14.74 -5.98 0.35
CA LEU A 97 -14.73 -7.44 0.24
C LEU A 97 -14.11 -7.92 -1.07
N VAL A 98 -14.45 -7.28 -2.20
CA VAL A 98 -13.86 -7.61 -3.50
C VAL A 98 -12.35 -7.42 -3.47
N LEU A 99 -11.87 -6.28 -2.96
CA LEU A 99 -10.43 -6.02 -2.82
C LEU A 99 -9.77 -7.04 -1.89
N LEU A 100 -10.42 -7.38 -0.77
CA LEU A 100 -9.93 -8.41 0.14
C LEU A 100 -9.79 -9.77 -0.54
N PHE A 101 -10.80 -10.20 -1.31
CA PHE A 101 -10.75 -11.47 -2.03
C PHE A 101 -9.71 -11.48 -3.14
N LEU A 102 -9.48 -10.35 -3.80
CA LEU A 102 -8.36 -10.21 -4.75
C LEU A 102 -7.02 -10.39 -4.05
N ILE A 103 -6.84 -9.77 -2.88
CA ILE A 103 -5.62 -9.95 -2.06
C ILE A 103 -5.48 -11.40 -1.60
N ALA A 104 -6.59 -12.04 -1.17
CA ALA A 104 -6.60 -13.44 -0.75
C ALA A 104 -6.19 -14.38 -1.88
N ALA A 105 -6.77 -14.20 -3.07
CA ALA A 105 -6.43 -14.98 -4.25
C ALA A 105 -4.97 -14.77 -4.66
N TRP A 106 -4.50 -13.51 -4.66
CA TRP A 106 -3.11 -13.18 -4.96
C TRP A 106 -2.12 -13.81 -3.97
N ALA A 107 -2.45 -13.82 -2.67
CA ALA A 107 -1.64 -14.46 -1.65
C ALA A 107 -1.56 -15.98 -1.86
N ILE A 108 -2.69 -16.64 -2.12
CA ILE A 108 -2.72 -18.10 -2.41
C ILE A 108 -1.87 -18.41 -3.65
N VAL A 109 -2.05 -17.67 -4.75
CA VAL A 109 -1.31 -17.88 -5.99
C VAL A 109 0.19 -17.67 -5.77
N THR A 110 0.58 -16.58 -5.11
CA THR A 110 1.97 -16.30 -4.76
C THR A 110 2.56 -17.42 -3.91
N GLY A 111 1.85 -17.86 -2.88
CA GLY A 111 2.34 -18.91 -2.00
C GLY A 111 2.48 -20.27 -2.68
N ILE A 112 1.59 -20.60 -3.62
CA ILE A 112 1.75 -21.78 -4.48
C ILE A 112 3.03 -21.65 -5.32
N PHE A 113 3.28 -20.50 -5.93
CA PHE A 113 4.49 -20.27 -6.72
C PHE A 113 5.76 -20.32 -5.87
N GLU A 114 5.75 -19.80 -4.64
CA GLU A 114 6.89 -19.87 -3.72
C GLU A 114 7.20 -21.32 -3.31
N VAL A 115 6.17 -22.11 -3.00
CA VAL A 115 6.33 -23.54 -2.70
C VAL A 115 6.89 -24.29 -3.91
N ILE A 116 6.39 -24.03 -5.12
CA ILE A 116 6.92 -24.63 -6.34
C ILE A 116 8.37 -24.20 -6.57
N ALA A 117 8.68 -22.91 -6.40
CA ALA A 117 10.02 -22.37 -6.58
C ALA A 117 11.03 -23.03 -5.64
N ALA A 118 10.63 -23.41 -4.42
CA ALA A 118 11.50 -24.13 -3.49
C ALA A 118 12.04 -25.45 -4.06
N PHE A 119 11.28 -26.13 -4.92
CA PHE A 119 11.71 -27.37 -5.56
C PHE A 119 12.51 -27.16 -6.86
N VAL A 120 12.49 -25.93 -7.39
CA VAL A 120 13.21 -25.56 -8.62
C VAL A 120 14.61 -25.01 -8.30
N VAL A 121 14.80 -24.41 -7.11
CA VAL A 121 16.09 -23.86 -6.70
C VAL A 121 17.11 -24.99 -6.50
N PRO A 122 18.37 -24.83 -6.98
CA PRO A 122 19.42 -25.83 -6.77
C PRO A 122 19.66 -26.12 -5.28
N PRO A 123 19.90 -27.39 -4.90
CA PRO A 123 20.18 -27.75 -3.51
C PRO A 123 21.37 -26.99 -2.93
N GLY A 124 21.24 -26.52 -1.69
CA GLY A 124 22.36 -25.96 -0.91
C GLY A 124 22.47 -24.43 -0.96
N VAL A 125 21.52 -23.74 -1.60
CA VAL A 125 21.42 -22.26 -1.58
C VAL A 125 20.91 -21.75 -0.23
N GLY A 126 20.26 -22.61 0.57
CA GLY A 126 19.76 -22.27 1.91
C GLY A 126 18.49 -21.41 1.93
N ILE A 127 17.94 -21.07 0.76
CA ILE A 127 16.68 -20.31 0.62
C ILE A 127 15.45 -21.21 0.49
N GLU A 128 15.64 -22.50 0.18
CA GLU A 128 14.55 -23.47 -0.04
C GLU A 128 13.56 -23.50 1.13
N TRP A 129 14.06 -23.56 2.36
CA TRP A 129 13.20 -23.57 3.56
C TRP A 129 12.42 -22.25 3.72
N ALA A 130 13.03 -21.12 3.36
CA ALA A 130 12.40 -19.81 3.43
C ALA A 130 11.29 -19.68 2.37
N LEU A 131 11.48 -20.26 1.19
CA LEU A 131 10.47 -20.33 0.13
C LEU A 131 9.28 -21.22 0.54
N ILE A 132 9.54 -22.39 1.13
CA ILE A 132 8.47 -23.26 1.64
C ILE A 132 7.71 -22.56 2.78
N ALA A 133 8.43 -22.01 3.76
CA ALA A 133 7.82 -21.33 4.89
C ALA A 133 7.03 -20.10 4.45
N GLY A 134 7.62 -19.26 3.60
CA GLY A 134 6.96 -18.09 3.00
C GLY A 134 5.70 -18.48 2.24
N GLY A 135 5.79 -19.49 1.38
CA GLY A 135 4.67 -19.90 0.56
C GLY A 135 3.53 -20.54 1.35
N VAL A 136 3.84 -21.36 2.36
CA VAL A 136 2.84 -21.90 3.29
C VAL A 136 2.17 -20.78 4.08
N ILE A 137 2.94 -19.82 4.61
CA ILE A 137 2.40 -18.65 5.33
C ILE A 137 1.48 -17.84 4.41
N SER A 138 1.89 -17.62 3.16
CA SER A 138 1.11 -16.85 2.18
C SER A 138 -0.20 -17.55 1.80
N ILE A 139 -0.18 -18.87 1.61
CA ILE A 139 -1.39 -19.68 1.39
C ILE A 139 -2.31 -19.60 2.60
N LEU A 140 -1.79 -19.82 3.81
CA LEU A 140 -2.58 -19.75 5.04
C LEU A 140 -3.20 -18.36 5.23
N LEU A 141 -2.43 -17.31 4.95
CA LEU A 141 -2.93 -15.94 4.98
C LEU A 141 -4.10 -15.79 4.01
N GLY A 142 -3.94 -16.18 2.75
CA GLY A 142 -5.03 -16.07 1.77
C GLY A 142 -6.27 -16.90 2.13
N VAL A 143 -6.09 -18.09 2.71
CA VAL A 143 -7.21 -18.91 3.23
C VAL A 143 -7.93 -18.19 4.37
N VAL A 144 -7.20 -17.62 5.34
CA VAL A 144 -7.80 -16.86 6.45
C VAL A 144 -8.58 -15.64 5.92
N LEU A 145 -7.99 -14.90 4.98
CA LEU A 145 -8.64 -13.75 4.35
C LEU A 145 -9.95 -14.13 3.66
N PHE A 146 -9.99 -15.31 3.03
CA PHE A 146 -11.14 -15.80 2.28
C PHE A 146 -12.29 -16.26 3.20
N PHE A 147 -11.99 -17.04 4.24
CA PHE A 147 -13.02 -17.66 5.09
C PHE A 147 -13.50 -16.76 6.23
N ILE A 148 -12.73 -15.75 6.64
CA ILE A 148 -13.10 -14.85 7.74
C ILE A 148 -12.94 -13.39 7.31
N PRO A 149 -13.70 -12.93 6.28
CA PRO A 149 -13.41 -11.67 5.61
C PRO A 149 -13.64 -10.42 6.50
N GLY A 150 -14.68 -10.43 7.33
CA GLY A 150 -14.98 -9.31 8.24
C GLY A 150 -13.88 -9.08 9.29
N ALA A 151 -13.40 -10.15 9.93
CA ALA A 151 -12.30 -10.06 10.87
C ALA A 151 -10.98 -9.69 10.17
N SER A 152 -10.78 -10.17 8.95
CA SER A 152 -9.60 -9.87 8.15
C SER A 152 -9.51 -8.39 7.77
N LEU A 153 -10.61 -7.76 7.36
CA LEU A 153 -10.66 -6.31 7.11
C LEU A 153 -10.29 -5.50 8.35
N LEU A 154 -10.83 -5.86 9.51
CA LEU A 154 -10.49 -5.21 10.79
C LEU A 154 -9.03 -5.43 11.17
N ALA A 155 -8.50 -6.64 10.96
CA ALA A 155 -7.10 -6.96 11.22
C ALA A 155 -6.16 -6.09 10.38
N PHE A 156 -6.47 -5.85 9.10
CA PHE A 156 -5.70 -4.92 8.27
C PHE A 156 -5.71 -3.49 8.80
N VAL A 157 -6.87 -2.99 9.24
CA VAL A 157 -6.98 -1.64 9.82
C VAL A 157 -6.13 -1.51 11.07
N TRP A 158 -6.16 -2.52 11.95
CA TRP A 158 -5.32 -2.55 13.14
C TRP A 158 -3.84 -2.65 12.80
N LEU A 159 -3.46 -3.50 11.84
CA LEU A 159 -2.08 -3.62 11.39
C LEU A 159 -1.56 -2.27 10.87
N ILE A 160 -2.34 -1.60 10.02
CA ILE A 160 -2.03 -0.26 9.50
C ILE A 160 -1.95 0.75 10.64
N GLY A 161 -2.88 0.72 11.60
CA GLY A 161 -2.90 1.62 12.75
C GLY A 161 -1.67 1.47 13.64
N ILE A 162 -1.32 0.24 14.01
CA ILE A 162 -0.13 -0.08 14.81
C ILE A 162 1.14 0.33 14.07
N PHE A 163 1.24 -0.01 12.79
CA PHE A 163 2.38 0.40 11.96
C PHE A 163 2.51 1.93 11.90
N SER A 164 1.40 2.65 11.71
CA SER A 164 1.36 4.11 11.67
C SER A 164 1.76 4.75 13.00
N LEU A 165 1.39 4.13 14.13
CA LEU A 165 1.85 4.56 15.45
C LEU A 165 3.36 4.42 15.59
N ILE A 166 3.89 3.22 15.32
CA ILE A 166 5.32 2.93 15.45
C ILE A 166 6.12 3.87 14.53
N TYR A 167 5.71 3.97 13.26
CA TYR A 167 6.36 4.83 12.29
C TYR A 167 6.29 6.31 12.68
N GLY A 168 5.14 6.78 13.18
CA GLY A 168 4.95 8.14 13.64
C GLY A 168 5.87 8.51 14.79
N VAL A 169 6.01 7.62 15.79
CA VAL A 169 6.95 7.79 16.90
C VAL A 169 8.39 7.88 16.40
N VAL A 170 8.79 6.99 15.48
CA VAL A 170 10.13 7.04 14.86
C VAL A 170 10.38 8.38 14.15
N LEU A 171 9.39 8.88 13.40
CA LEU A 171 9.52 10.19 12.72
C LEU A 171 9.65 11.35 13.69
N ILE A 172 8.89 11.35 14.79
CA ILE A 172 9.00 12.38 15.83
C ILE A 172 10.41 12.37 16.43
N VAL A 173 10.95 11.20 16.76
CA VAL A 173 12.33 11.06 17.27
C VAL A 173 13.35 11.60 16.25
N ARG A 174 13.23 11.19 14.98
CA ARG A 174 14.10 11.67 13.89
C ARG A 174 14.01 13.18 13.67
N ALA A 175 12.81 13.77 13.79
CA ALA A 175 12.62 15.22 13.66
C ALA A 175 13.41 16.00 14.73
N PHE A 176 13.41 15.52 15.98
CA PHE A 176 14.21 16.11 17.04
C PHE A 176 15.72 15.90 16.86
N GLN A 177 16.13 14.74 16.34
CA GLN A 177 17.54 14.49 15.98
C GLN A 177 18.01 15.48 14.91
N TYR A 178 17.22 15.70 13.84
CA TYR A 178 17.53 16.71 12.83
C TYR A 178 17.58 18.13 13.40
N ARG A 179 16.65 18.50 14.28
CA ARG A 179 16.67 19.81 14.94
C ARG A 179 17.94 20.02 15.77
N ARG A 180 18.46 18.98 16.41
CA ARG A 180 19.72 19.04 17.18
C ARG A 180 20.93 19.22 16.26
N LEU A 181 21.01 18.47 15.17
CA LEU A 181 22.10 18.57 14.19
C LEU A 181 22.15 19.93 13.49
N LEU A 182 21.01 20.59 13.28
CA LEU A 182 20.95 21.92 12.67
C LEU A 182 21.37 23.05 13.63
N LYS A 183 21.43 22.77 14.94
CA LYS A 183 21.85 23.71 15.99
C LYS A 183 23.31 23.55 16.42
N ALA A 184 23.97 22.44 16.06
CA ALA A 184 25.39 22.20 16.27
C ALA A 184 26.21 22.82 15.13
#